data_AF-A0A183U1F7-F1
#
_entry.id   AF-A0A183U1F7-F1
#
_cell.length_a   1.000
_cell.length_b   1.000
_cell.length_c   1.000
_cell.angle_alpha   90.00
_cell.angle_beta   90.00
_cell.angle_gamma   90.00
#
_symmetry.space_group_name_H-M   'P 1'
#
loop_
_entity.id
_entity.type
_entity.pdbx_description
1 polymer ?
#
loop_
_entity_poly.entity_id
_entity_poly.type
_entity_poly.pdbx_seq_one_letter_code
_entity_poly.pdbx_strand_id
1 'polypeptide(L)'
;MYVITWKVDAELEKVMRSVELGSLFALSWPLTWFSHALHHYRQIVLCFDLFLASHPLMPVYFTTAVVLWRSASILGASRDMPSLHHLLNVMPDDVPVQALVADAQDLFRMLPPASIRGPLLDDYRRVLKEASVRKPSLPTPSLRAWLVAGTATASIYLLSRYLFLPS
;
A
#
# COMPACT_ATOMS: atom_id res chain seq x y z
N MET A 1 1.28 2.14 -10.76
CA MET A 1 0.34 2.60 -9.74
C MET A 1 1.05 3.51 -8.72
N TYR A 2 1.81 3.01 -7.73
CA TYR A 2 2.43 3.86 -6.68
C TYR A 2 3.18 5.11 -7.17
N VAL A 3 4.00 5.01 -8.21
CA VAL A 3 4.71 6.18 -8.77
C VAL A 3 3.74 7.23 -9.31
N ILE A 4 2.66 6.80 -9.98
CA ILE A 4 1.62 7.68 -10.52
C ILE A 4 0.85 8.30 -9.34
N THR A 5 0.41 7.49 -8.38
CA THR A 5 -0.28 7.96 -7.17
C THR A 5 0.57 8.97 -6.42
N TRP A 6 1.85 8.70 -6.17
CA TRP A 6 2.76 9.64 -5.51
C TRP A 6 2.87 10.99 -6.23
N LYS A 7 2.90 10.98 -7.56
CA LYS A 7 3.00 12.23 -8.34
C LYS A 7 1.71 13.05 -8.33
N VAL A 8 0.56 12.43 -8.17
CA VAL A 8 -0.75 13.10 -8.19
C VAL A 8 -1.22 13.44 -6.77
N ASP A 9 -1.08 12.51 -5.85
CA ASP A 9 -1.50 12.59 -4.44
C ASP A 9 -0.47 11.88 -3.54
N ALA A 10 0.53 12.65 -3.10
CA ALA A 10 1.62 12.15 -2.26
C ALA A 10 1.15 11.76 -0.84
N GLU A 11 0.06 12.34 -0.34
CA GLU A 11 -0.49 11.99 0.96
C GLU A 11 -1.15 10.61 0.91
N LEU A 12 -1.99 10.38 -0.11
CA LEU A 12 -2.61 9.08 -0.35
C LEU A 12 -1.56 7.98 -0.52
N GLU A 13 -0.55 8.22 -1.33
CA GLU A 13 0.54 7.26 -1.51
C GLU A 13 1.23 6.95 -0.18
N LYS A 14 1.54 7.98 0.62
CA LYS A 14 2.20 7.82 1.91
C LYS A 14 1.34 7.00 2.87
N VAL A 15 0.02 7.20 2.90
CA VAL A 15 -0.91 6.40 3.73
C VAL A 15 -0.89 4.94 3.28
N MET A 16 -1.12 4.67 1.99
CA MET A 16 -1.11 3.31 1.44
C MET A 16 0.22 2.59 1.73
N ARG A 17 1.33 3.30 1.57
CA ARG A 17 2.67 2.76 1.86
C ARG A 17 2.91 2.54 3.35
N SER A 18 2.42 3.42 4.22
CA SER A 18 2.65 3.34 5.66
C SER A 18 2.04 2.10 6.31
N VAL A 19 0.95 1.58 5.74
CA VAL A 19 0.32 0.33 6.15
C VAL A 19 0.84 -0.89 5.39
N GLU A 20 1.87 -0.73 4.54
CA GLU A 20 2.43 -1.81 3.72
C GLU A 20 1.38 -2.51 2.84
N LEU A 21 0.39 -1.76 2.33
CA LEU A 21 -0.73 -2.30 1.52
C LEU A 21 -0.26 -3.06 0.26
N GLY A 22 0.87 -2.63 -0.31
CA GLY A 22 1.39 -3.17 -1.56
C GLY A 22 0.44 -2.91 -2.72
N SER A 23 0.56 -3.69 -3.80
CA SER A 23 -0.30 -3.59 -5.00
C SER A 23 -1.11 -4.84 -5.29
N LEU A 24 -0.96 -5.89 -4.48
CA LEU A 24 -1.64 -7.18 -4.71
C LEU A 24 -3.15 -7.07 -4.56
N PHE A 25 -3.64 -6.15 -3.72
CA PHE A 25 -5.07 -5.89 -3.55
C PHE A 25 -5.77 -5.58 -4.89
N ALA A 26 -5.06 -4.93 -5.84
CA ALA A 26 -5.61 -4.54 -7.13
C ALA A 26 -5.26 -5.53 -8.25
N LEU A 27 -4.55 -6.63 -7.98
CA LEU A 27 -4.00 -7.50 -9.03
C LEU A 27 -5.08 -8.08 -9.95
N SER A 28 -6.24 -8.44 -9.39
CA SER A 28 -7.37 -8.97 -10.15
C SER A 28 -7.93 -7.96 -11.15
N TRP A 29 -7.87 -6.67 -10.86
CA TRP A 29 -8.52 -5.63 -11.67
C TRP A 29 -7.95 -5.50 -13.08
N PRO A 30 -6.64 -5.23 -13.29
CA PRO A 30 -6.09 -5.14 -14.64
C PRO A 30 -5.97 -6.52 -15.32
N LEU A 31 -5.95 -7.63 -14.58
CA LEU A 31 -5.91 -8.98 -15.17
C LEU A 31 -7.26 -9.38 -15.79
N THR A 32 -8.35 -8.99 -15.15
CA THR A 32 -9.72 -9.34 -15.57
C THR A 32 -10.47 -8.14 -16.13
N TRP A 33 -9.76 -7.05 -16.42
CA TRP A 33 -10.31 -5.78 -16.91
C TRP A 33 -11.53 -5.31 -16.11
N PHE A 34 -11.44 -5.40 -14.79
CA PHE A 34 -12.47 -5.01 -13.82
C PHE A 34 -13.81 -5.79 -13.93
N SER A 35 -13.86 -6.87 -14.70
CA SER A 35 -15.10 -7.64 -14.93
C SER A 35 -15.70 -8.23 -13.64
N HIS A 36 -14.88 -8.48 -12.63
CA HIS A 36 -15.33 -8.99 -11.33
C HIS A 36 -15.45 -7.90 -10.25
N ALA A 37 -14.97 -6.69 -10.53
CA ALA A 37 -14.98 -5.58 -9.58
C ALA A 37 -16.16 -4.63 -9.82
N LEU A 38 -16.65 -4.53 -11.05
CA LEU A 38 -17.79 -3.69 -11.42
C LEU A 38 -19.06 -4.53 -11.49
N HIS A 39 -20.16 -4.01 -10.97
CA HIS A 39 -21.43 -4.75 -10.88
C HIS A 39 -22.33 -4.55 -12.12
N HIS A 40 -22.12 -3.47 -12.88
CA HIS A 40 -22.94 -3.17 -14.05
C HIS A 40 -22.26 -3.54 -15.36
N TYR A 41 -22.91 -4.40 -16.15
CA TYR A 41 -22.38 -4.87 -17.45
C TYR A 41 -21.94 -3.72 -18.38
N ARG A 42 -22.72 -2.64 -18.45
CA ARG A 42 -22.38 -1.47 -19.29
C ARG A 42 -21.06 -0.82 -18.87
N GLN A 43 -20.75 -0.78 -17.58
CA GLN A 43 -19.48 -0.25 -17.09
C GLN A 43 -18.31 -1.16 -17.48
N ILE A 44 -18.51 -2.48 -17.39
CA ILE A 44 -17.50 -3.48 -17.81
C ILE A 44 -17.19 -3.29 -19.30
N VAL A 45 -18.20 -3.21 -20.17
CA VAL A 45 -17.99 -3.03 -21.62
C VAL A 45 -17.21 -1.74 -21.92
N LEU A 46 -17.49 -0.64 -21.22
CA LEU A 46 -16.73 0.60 -21.39
C LEU A 46 -15.24 0.46 -21.02
N CYS A 47 -14.93 -0.32 -19.98
CA CYS A 47 -13.54 -0.66 -19.65
C CYS A 47 -12.89 -1.45 -20.79
N PHE A 48 -13.59 -2.43 -21.37
CA PHE A 48 -13.09 -3.19 -22.53
C PHE A 48 -12.84 -2.27 -23.74
N ASP A 49 -13.80 -1.41 -24.08
CA ASP A 49 -13.64 -0.44 -25.18
C ASP A 49 -12.41 0.45 -24.97
N LEU A 50 -12.23 0.98 -23.75
CA LEU A 50 -11.04 1.76 -23.39
C LEU A 50 -9.76 0.95 -23.57
N PHE A 51 -9.68 -0.26 -23.00
CA PHE A 51 -8.45 -1.04 -22.97
C PHE A 51 -8.07 -1.59 -24.34
N LEU A 52 -9.05 -1.94 -25.18
CA LEU A 52 -8.82 -2.38 -26.55
C LEU A 52 -8.39 -1.22 -27.47
N ALA A 53 -8.92 -0.02 -27.26
CA ALA A 53 -8.61 1.16 -28.07
C ALA A 53 -7.33 1.90 -27.64
N SER A 54 -6.70 1.50 -26.53
CA SER A 54 -5.61 2.25 -25.89
C SER A 54 -4.31 1.45 -25.77
N HIS A 55 -3.27 2.11 -25.23
CA HIS A 55 -2.00 1.47 -24.92
C HIS A 55 -2.18 0.28 -23.94
N PRO A 56 -1.41 -0.82 -24.06
CA PRO A 56 -1.53 -2.01 -23.18
C PRO A 56 -1.36 -1.77 -21.67
N LEU A 57 -0.86 -0.60 -21.28
CA LEU A 57 -0.71 -0.22 -19.87
C LEU A 57 -1.90 0.57 -19.33
N MET A 58 -2.88 0.91 -20.17
CA MET A 58 -4.08 1.66 -19.79
C MET A 58 -4.81 1.06 -18.58
N PRO A 59 -4.94 -0.28 -18.42
CA PRO A 59 -5.51 -0.86 -17.20
C PRO A 59 -4.81 -0.40 -15.90
N VAL A 60 -3.49 -0.16 -15.93
CA VAL A 60 -2.74 0.33 -14.75
C VAL A 60 -3.07 1.80 -14.45
N TYR A 61 -3.32 2.62 -15.47
CA TYR A 61 -3.75 4.00 -15.31
C TYR A 61 -5.18 4.06 -14.77
N PHE A 62 -6.08 3.22 -15.31
CA PHE A 62 -7.45 3.10 -14.82
C PHE A 62 -7.51 2.59 -13.37
N THR A 63 -6.71 1.59 -13.00
CA THR A 63 -6.51 1.19 -11.59
C THR A 63 -6.07 2.36 -10.72
N THR A 64 -5.17 3.21 -11.22
CA THR A 64 -4.72 4.37 -10.45
C THR A 64 -5.82 5.43 -10.31
N ALA A 65 -6.60 5.67 -11.37
CA ALA A 65 -7.76 6.56 -11.34
C ALA A 65 -8.80 6.10 -10.30
N VAL A 66 -9.11 4.79 -10.26
CA VAL A 66 -10.01 4.21 -9.25
C VAL A 66 -9.48 4.45 -7.83
N VAL A 67 -8.19 4.24 -7.58
CA VAL A 67 -7.56 4.48 -6.26
C VAL A 67 -7.61 5.96 -5.88
N LEU A 68 -7.32 6.87 -6.82
CA LEU A 68 -7.39 8.31 -6.59
C LEU A 68 -8.82 8.79 -6.31
N TRP A 69 -9.81 8.27 -7.04
CA TRP A 69 -11.22 8.52 -6.77
C TRP A 69 -11.65 8.05 -5.38
N ARG A 70 -11.07 6.95 -4.89
CA ARG A 70 -11.27 6.44 -3.52
C ARG A 70 -10.43 7.17 -2.46
N SER A 71 -9.66 8.21 -2.81
CA SER A 71 -8.69 8.86 -1.91
C SER A 71 -9.34 9.31 -0.59
N ALA A 72 -10.47 10.02 -0.65
CA ALA A 72 -11.16 10.50 0.55
C ALA A 72 -11.56 9.35 1.50
N SER A 73 -12.06 8.23 0.96
CA SER A 73 -12.41 7.05 1.75
C SER A 73 -11.16 6.37 2.35
N ILE A 74 -10.06 6.30 1.60
CA ILE A 74 -8.80 5.71 2.07
C ILE A 74 -8.18 6.56 3.18
N LEU A 75 -8.15 7.88 3.01
CA LEU A 75 -7.60 8.82 4.00
C LEU A 75 -8.44 8.89 5.29
N GLY A 76 -9.75 8.65 5.18
CA GLY A 76 -10.68 8.61 6.32
C GLY A 76 -10.81 7.25 7.02
N ALA A 77 -10.28 6.17 6.45
CA ALA A 77 -10.35 4.83 7.01
C ALA A 77 -9.31 4.59 8.12
N SER A 78 -9.42 3.46 8.82
CA SER A 78 -8.40 3.02 9.78
C SER A 78 -7.06 2.79 9.06
N ARG A 79 -5.98 3.20 9.73
CA ARG A 79 -4.60 3.09 9.20
C ARG A 79 -4.02 1.70 9.45
N ASP A 80 -4.69 0.69 8.90
CA ASP A 80 -4.20 -0.69 8.90
C ASP A 80 -4.38 -1.35 7.52
N MET A 81 -3.57 -2.38 7.25
CA MET A 81 -3.58 -3.05 5.95
C MET A 81 -4.92 -3.74 5.65
N PRO A 82 -5.50 -4.56 6.55
CA PRO A 82 -6.72 -5.31 6.25
C PRO A 82 -7.91 -4.40 5.91
N SER A 83 -8.07 -3.29 6.62
CA SER A 83 -9.19 -2.36 6.42
C SER A 83 -9.08 -1.65 5.08
N LEU A 84 -7.89 -1.17 4.70
CA LEU A 84 -7.69 -0.56 3.37
C LEU A 84 -7.81 -1.59 2.24
N HIS A 85 -7.30 -2.81 2.44
CA HIS A 85 -7.46 -3.89 1.47
C HIS A 85 -8.93 -4.25 1.26
N HIS A 86 -9.70 -4.36 2.34
CA HIS A 86 -11.13 -4.62 2.28
C HIS A 86 -11.88 -3.47 1.61
N LEU A 87 -11.63 -2.23 2.05
CA LEU A 87 -12.22 -1.03 1.46
C LEU A 87 -12.03 -1.00 -0.06
N LEU A 88 -10.82 -1.28 -0.54
CA LEU A 88 -10.54 -1.23 -1.97
C LEU A 88 -11.22 -2.37 -2.73
N ASN A 89 -11.30 -3.57 -2.17
CA ASN A 89 -11.95 -4.71 -2.83
C ASN A 89 -13.48 -4.69 -2.76
N VAL A 90 -14.07 -3.89 -1.87
CA VAL A 90 -15.52 -3.62 -1.86
C VAL A 90 -15.78 -2.35 -2.68
N MET A 91 -15.99 -2.57 -3.98
CA MET A 91 -16.42 -1.50 -4.89
C MET A 91 -17.87 -1.11 -4.61
N PRO A 92 -18.19 0.19 -4.54
CA PRO A 92 -19.58 0.64 -4.40
C PRO A 92 -20.31 0.46 -5.75
N ASP A 93 -21.63 0.48 -5.75
CA ASP A 93 -22.43 0.28 -6.97
C ASP A 93 -22.33 1.47 -7.94
N ASP A 94 -22.17 2.68 -7.42
CA ASP A 94 -22.22 3.94 -8.15
C ASP A 94 -20.87 4.41 -8.71
N VAL A 95 -19.99 3.47 -9.10
CA VAL A 95 -18.68 3.81 -9.66
C VAL A 95 -18.85 4.69 -10.91
N PRO A 96 -18.25 5.91 -10.94
CA PRO A 96 -18.39 6.83 -12.06
C PRO A 96 -17.42 6.47 -13.20
N VAL A 97 -17.58 5.28 -13.79
CA VAL A 97 -16.62 4.71 -14.75
C VAL A 97 -16.31 5.63 -15.91
N GLN A 98 -17.28 6.37 -16.45
CA GLN A 98 -17.03 7.33 -17.53
C GLN A 98 -16.07 8.45 -17.13
N ALA A 99 -16.18 8.97 -15.90
CA ALA A 99 -15.23 9.96 -15.38
C ALA A 99 -13.86 9.32 -15.19
N LEU A 100 -13.80 8.11 -14.63
CA LEU A 100 -12.55 7.37 -14.42
C LEU A 100 -11.84 7.02 -15.74
N VAL A 101 -12.59 6.81 -16.83
CA VAL A 101 -12.02 6.66 -18.17
C VAL A 101 -11.29 7.93 -18.60
N ALA A 102 -11.92 9.11 -18.42
CA ALA A 102 -11.31 10.39 -18.74
C ALA A 102 -10.05 10.62 -17.87
N ASP A 103 -10.17 10.40 -16.56
CA ASP A 103 -9.05 10.52 -15.61
C ASP A 103 -7.88 9.59 -16.00
N ALA A 104 -8.16 8.34 -16.36
CA ALA A 104 -7.12 7.40 -16.79
C ALA A 104 -6.38 7.86 -18.04
N GLN A 105 -7.11 8.42 -19.01
CA GLN A 105 -6.51 8.98 -20.22
C GLN A 105 -5.67 10.23 -19.91
N ASP A 106 -6.14 11.11 -19.02
CA ASP A 106 -5.39 12.30 -18.60
C ASP A 106 -4.12 11.91 -17.84
N LEU A 107 -4.19 10.95 -16.92
CA LEU A 107 -3.02 10.38 -16.27
C LEU A 107 -2.02 9.82 -17.28
N PHE A 108 -2.49 9.14 -18.33
CA PHE A 108 -1.62 8.62 -19.39
C PHE A 108 -0.93 9.73 -20.19
N ARG A 109 -1.66 10.80 -20.53
CA ARG A 109 -1.13 11.96 -21.26
C ARG A 109 -0.09 12.72 -20.43
N MET A 110 -0.39 12.95 -19.15
CA MET A 110 0.47 13.70 -18.24
C MET A 110 1.71 12.91 -17.81
N LEU A 111 1.55 11.59 -17.61
CA LEU A 111 2.58 10.71 -17.07
C LEU A 111 2.78 9.50 -18.00
N PRO A 112 3.29 9.69 -19.22
CA PRO A 112 3.41 8.60 -20.18
C PRO A 112 4.37 7.49 -19.67
N PRO A 113 4.23 6.24 -20.15
CA PRO A 113 4.97 5.10 -19.60
C PRO A 113 6.49 5.26 -19.56
N ALA A 114 7.06 5.96 -20.54
CA ALA A 114 8.50 6.24 -20.60
C ALA A 114 8.99 7.12 -19.44
N SER A 115 8.22 8.14 -19.08
CA SER A 115 8.52 9.02 -17.94
C SER A 115 8.39 8.27 -16.61
N ILE A 116 7.40 7.36 -16.51
CA ILE A 116 7.21 6.53 -15.30
C ILE A 116 8.38 5.59 -15.09
N ARG A 117 8.80 4.82 -16.11
CA ARG A 117 9.89 3.84 -15.99
C ARG A 117 11.28 4.46 -15.93
N GLY A 118 11.43 5.74 -16.27
CA GLY A 118 12.68 6.48 -16.16
C GLY A 118 12.70 7.41 -14.94
N PRO A 119 12.74 8.74 -15.15
CA PRO A 119 13.08 9.71 -14.10
C PRO A 119 12.13 9.67 -12.90
N LEU A 120 10.83 9.45 -13.12
CA LEU A 120 9.85 9.46 -12.02
C LEU A 120 10.04 8.27 -11.06
N LEU A 121 10.38 7.09 -11.58
CA LEU A 121 10.67 5.93 -10.75
C LEU A 121 11.96 6.13 -9.95
N ASP A 122 12.98 6.75 -10.54
CA ASP A 122 14.23 7.03 -9.84
C ASP A 122 14.05 8.05 -8.72
N ASP A 123 13.28 9.11 -8.96
CA ASP A 123 12.91 10.06 -7.91
C ASP A 123 12.10 9.37 -6.80
N TYR A 124 11.11 8.55 -7.17
CA TYR A 124 10.31 7.81 -6.19
C TYR A 124 11.16 6.84 -5.36
N ARG A 125 12.15 6.17 -5.97
CA ARG A 125 13.11 5.31 -5.25
C ARG A 125 13.94 6.09 -4.23
N ARG A 126 14.30 7.36 -4.51
CA ARG A 126 15.00 8.21 -3.53
C ARG A 126 14.09 8.51 -2.33
N VAL A 127 12.83 8.86 -2.58
CA VAL A 127 11.81 9.06 -1.52
C VAL A 127 11.66 7.80 -0.66
N LEU A 128 11.63 6.60 -1.26
CA LEU A 128 11.55 5.35 -0.51
C LEU A 128 12.79 5.10 0.37
N LYS A 129 13.99 5.38 -0.14
CA LYS A 129 15.24 5.27 0.65
C LYS A 129 15.26 6.25 1.82
N GLU A 130 14.87 7.50 1.60
CA GLU A 130 14.82 8.51 2.66
C GLU A 130 13.81 8.12 3.75
N ALA A 131 12.66 7.57 3.36
CA ALA A 131 11.65 7.10 4.30
C ALA A 131 12.09 5.85 5.08
N SER A 132 12.87 4.95 4.48
CA SER A 132 13.39 3.77 5.18
C SER A 132 14.47 4.13 6.20
N VAL A 133 15.34 5.10 5.89
CA VAL A 133 16.37 5.62 6.81
C VAL A 133 15.75 6.27 8.06
N ARG A 134 14.56 6.88 7.91
CA ARG A 134 13.85 7.51 9.05
C ARG A 134 13.17 6.52 10.00
N LYS A 135 13.02 5.23 9.64
CA LYS A 135 12.43 4.24 10.55
C LYS A 135 13.45 4.02 11.69
N PRO A 136 13.12 4.32 12.96
CA PRO A 136 14.09 4.21 14.05
C PRO A 136 14.62 2.78 14.11
N SER A 137 15.93 2.63 14.16
CA SER A 137 16.56 1.33 14.39
C SER A 137 16.01 0.75 15.68
N LEU A 138 15.54 -0.49 15.65
CA LEU A 138 15.21 -1.21 16.87
C LEU A 138 16.39 -1.07 17.84
N PRO A 139 16.16 -0.69 19.12
CA PRO A 139 17.25 -0.70 20.09
C PRO A 139 17.77 -2.12 20.12
N THR A 140 19.01 -2.33 19.69
CA THR A 140 19.66 -3.63 19.80
C THR A 140 19.77 -3.88 21.30
N PRO A 141 18.99 -4.82 21.89
CA PRO A 141 19.27 -5.19 23.25
C PRO A 141 20.62 -5.89 23.17
N SER A 142 21.64 -5.33 23.84
CA SER A 142 22.91 -6.03 23.92
C SER A 142 22.61 -7.42 24.52
N LEU A 143 22.99 -8.49 23.82
CA LEU A 143 22.86 -9.88 24.31
C LEU A 143 23.43 -10.02 25.74
N ARG A 144 24.43 -9.20 26.07
CA ARG A 144 25.01 -9.07 27.41
C ARG A 144 23.99 -8.59 28.47
N ALA A 145 23.19 -7.57 28.18
CA ALA A 145 22.18 -7.06 29.12
C ALA A 145 21.08 -8.09 29.41
N TRP A 146 20.65 -8.85 28.40
CA TRP A 146 19.65 -9.91 28.57
C TRP A 146 20.20 -11.09 29.38
N LEU A 147 21.45 -11.49 29.13
CA LEU A 147 22.15 -12.53 29.92
C LEU A 147 22.36 -12.09 31.38
N VAL A 148 22.76 -10.84 31.62
CA VAL A 148 22.95 -10.32 32.99
C VAL A 148 21.63 -10.30 33.76
N ALA A 149 20.54 -9.84 33.14
CA ALA A 149 19.22 -9.87 33.75
C ALA A 149 18.75 -11.29 34.10
N GLY A 150 19.01 -12.27 33.21
CA GLY A 150 18.72 -13.69 33.45
C GLY A 150 19.57 -14.31 34.57
N THR A 151 20.86 -13.98 34.66
CA THR A 151 21.72 -14.47 35.76
C THR A 151 21.32 -13.90 37.10
N ALA A 152 21.01 -12.59 37.18
CA ALA A 152 20.63 -11.96 38.45
C ALA A 152 19.34 -12.57 39.02
N THR A 153 18.34 -12.83 38.18
CA THR A 153 17.08 -13.46 38.60
C THR A 153 17.27 -14.91 39.01
N ALA A 154 18.07 -15.70 38.29
CA ALA A 154 18.40 -17.07 38.67
C ALA A 154 19.19 -17.15 39.98
N SER A 155 20.15 -16.23 40.20
CA SER A 155 20.93 -16.15 41.43
C SER A 155 20.09 -15.72 42.62
N ILE A 156 19.18 -14.75 42.46
CA ILE A 156 18.23 -14.34 43.51
C ILE A 156 17.28 -15.49 43.85
N TYR A 157 16.77 -16.22 42.85
CA TYR A 157 15.90 -17.37 43.07
C TYR A 157 16.63 -18.49 43.82
N LEU A 158 17.85 -18.83 43.40
CA LEU A 158 18.68 -19.83 44.09
C LEU A 158 19.02 -19.40 45.52
N LEU A 159 19.44 -18.15 45.73
CA LEU A 159 19.73 -17.63 47.07
C LEU A 159 18.48 -17.66 47.96
N SER A 160 17.32 -17.25 47.45
CA SER A 160 16.06 -17.30 48.20
C SER A 160 15.65 -18.73 48.59
N ARG A 161 15.97 -19.72 47.75
CA ARG A 161 15.69 -21.14 47.99
C ARG A 161 16.63 -21.79 49.03
N TYR A 162 17.83 -21.25 49.22
CA TYR A 162 18.82 -21.80 50.18
C TYR A 162 18.92 -21.01 51.49
N LEU A 163 18.51 -19.74 51.54
CA LEU A 163 18.55 -18.91 52.76
C LEU A 163 17.32 -19.05 53.67
N PHE A 164 16.24 -19.70 53.22
CA PHE A 164 15.00 -19.89 53.99
C PHE A 164 14.61 -21.37 54.17
N LEU A 165 15.54 -22.19 54.66
CA LEU A 165 15.21 -23.51 55.23
C LEU A 165 15.18 -23.40 56.76
N PRO A 166 14.03 -23.58 57.43
CA PRO A 166 14.01 -23.72 58.88
C PRO A 166 14.60 -25.08 59.27
N SER A 167 15.56 -25.06 60.19
CA SER A 167 16.14 -26.24 60.86
C SER A 167 15.18 -26.90 61.83
#